data_AF-A0A368UJL5-F1
#
_entry.id   AF-A0A368UJL5-F1
#
_cell.length_a   1.000
_cell.length_b   1.000
_cell.length_c   1.000
_cell.angle_alpha   90.00
_cell.angle_beta   90.00
_cell.angle_gamma   90.00
#
_symmetry.space_group_name_H-M   'P 1'
#
loop_
_entity.id
_entity.type
_entity.pdbx_description
1 polymer ?
#
loop_
_entity_poly.entity_id
_entity_poly.type
_entity_poly.pdbx_seq_one_letter_code
_entity_poly.pdbx_strand_id
1 'polypeptide(L)'
;MSDIPDIAQCRVTASYQNDKATAEGEILTIKPTTVSLSFMRYISAKENRKSFFVWPQRETPTQYTVEDVPLIDGWSYRPTILREGYLYVYYENNPDFFKEFKVGIGGNLTNIVSDLSEDVRLPNEGRSRKYLCISVDDIVWIAFSEYQLSAGYIEKLRGDQSLREKRMQKFDGPSWVNNRKATDCYTVDDVDAYFPLADYETPPEQKKSHDSVFWTPGTINNWEDISAIQQWKSYYDNVEAIEENPDERDEVFFCLHDPLGCADELGIELQNKWNFMEALIVAMQTGLDRYVTLKEIVKGAKNPENVGSKDLIAKAKLMH
;
A
#
# COMPACT_ATOMS: atom_id res chain seq x y z
N MET A 1 12.45 -22.63 14.02
CA MET A 1 13.83 -22.41 14.48
C MET A 1 14.58 -21.83 13.31
N SER A 2 14.67 -20.51 13.23
CA SER A 2 15.46 -19.82 12.21
C SER A 2 16.62 -19.14 12.92
N ASP A 3 17.82 -19.68 12.72
CA ASP A 3 19.07 -18.99 13.06
C ASP A 3 19.21 -17.79 12.12
N ILE A 4 18.83 -16.62 12.61
CA ILE A 4 19.23 -15.33 12.05
C ILE A 4 20.34 -14.84 12.98
N PRO A 5 21.50 -14.37 12.47
CA PRO A 5 22.54 -13.87 13.36
C PRO A 5 22.06 -12.58 14.02
N ASP A 6 21.92 -12.63 15.35
CA ASP A 6 21.67 -11.50 16.24
C ASP A 6 22.70 -10.38 15.99
N ILE A 7 22.25 -9.12 16.01
CA ILE A 7 23.15 -7.97 16.07
C ILE A 7 23.88 -8.03 17.41
N ALA A 8 25.19 -8.29 17.36
CA ALA A 8 26.05 -8.12 18.51
C ALA A 8 26.57 -6.68 18.53
N GLN A 9 26.21 -5.89 19.54
CA GLN A 9 26.98 -4.68 19.84
C GLN A 9 28.38 -5.14 20.28
N CYS A 10 29.38 -4.98 19.42
CA CYS A 10 30.74 -5.34 19.74
C CYS A 10 31.51 -4.08 20.11
N ARG A 11 31.90 -3.94 21.39
CA ARG A 11 32.92 -2.97 21.76
C ARG A 11 34.26 -3.48 21.24
N VAL A 12 34.80 -2.83 20.23
CA VAL A 12 36.14 -3.14 19.74
C VAL A 12 37.09 -2.10 20.33
N THR A 13 37.91 -2.53 21.28
CA THR A 13 39.03 -1.72 21.75
C THR A 13 40.17 -1.89 20.75
N ALA A 14 40.30 -0.96 19.80
CA ALA A 14 41.44 -0.93 18.89
C ALA A 14 42.69 -0.50 19.67
N SER A 15 43.44 -1.45 20.24
CA SER A 15 44.72 -1.12 20.89
C SER A 15 45.84 -1.08 19.84
N TYR A 16 45.99 0.04 19.14
CA TYR A 16 47.27 0.37 18.51
C TYR A 16 47.99 1.38 19.39
N GLN A 17 48.88 0.85 20.24
CA GLN A 17 49.88 1.55 21.04
C GLN A 17 49.33 2.47 22.16
N ASN A 18 49.68 2.08 23.40
CA ASN A 18 49.61 2.81 24.68
C ASN A 18 48.29 2.70 25.49
N ASP A 19 48.47 2.23 26.73
CA ASP A 19 47.54 2.07 27.86
C ASP A 19 46.14 1.48 27.64
N LYS A 20 45.98 0.21 28.02
CA LYS A 20 44.68 -0.49 28.16
C LYS A 20 43.70 0.20 29.11
N ALA A 21 44.17 1.08 29.99
CA ALA A 21 43.36 1.71 31.04
C ALA A 21 42.65 3.00 30.57
N THR A 22 43.04 3.57 29.44
CA THR A 22 42.54 4.89 28.96
C THR A 22 41.98 4.87 27.53
N ALA A 23 42.02 3.73 26.84
CA ALA A 23 41.40 3.62 25.52
C ALA A 23 39.87 3.54 25.64
N GLU A 24 39.18 4.65 25.33
CA GLU A 24 37.73 4.65 25.07
C GLU A 24 37.48 3.76 23.83
N GLY A 25 36.83 2.63 24.03
CA GLY A 25 36.45 1.75 22.91
C GLY A 25 35.36 2.42 22.07
N GLU A 26 35.55 2.47 20.76
CA GLU A 26 34.45 2.81 19.85
C GLU A 26 33.39 1.71 19.92
N ILE A 27 32.13 2.15 20.07
CA ILE A 27 30.99 1.26 19.90
C ILE A 27 30.81 1.10 18.39
N LEU A 28 31.12 -0.09 17.87
CA LEU A 28 30.81 -0.44 16.50
C LEU A 28 29.35 -0.92 16.44
N THR A 29 28.49 -0.09 15.87
CA THR A 29 27.12 -0.48 15.53
C THR A 29 27.16 -1.41 14.32
N ILE A 30 26.90 -2.71 14.52
CA ILE A 30 26.74 -3.66 13.42
C ILE A 30 25.35 -3.43 12.83
N LYS A 31 25.29 -2.97 11.58
CA LYS A 31 24.02 -2.76 10.87
C LYS A 31 23.36 -4.12 10.54
N PRO A 32 22.01 -4.18 10.46
CA PRO A 32 21.30 -5.37 9.99
C PRO A 32 21.83 -5.82 8.62
N THR A 33 22.07 -7.13 8.45
CA THR A 33 22.48 -7.73 7.18
C THR A 33 21.32 -7.91 6.20
N THR A 34 20.10 -7.63 6.65
CA THR A 34 18.90 -7.71 5.83
C THR A 34 18.02 -6.49 6.06
N VAL A 35 17.33 -6.10 5.00
CA VAL A 35 16.25 -5.12 5.02
C VAL A 35 14.98 -5.84 4.64
N SER A 36 13.88 -5.46 5.29
CA SER A 36 12.60 -6.05 5.00
C SER A 36 11.67 -5.06 4.34
N LEU A 37 11.14 -5.48 3.20
CA LEU A 37 10.31 -4.66 2.34
C LEU A 37 8.84 -4.95 2.60
N SER A 38 8.15 -3.88 2.97
CA SER A 38 6.76 -3.80 3.33
C SER A 38 5.99 -3.18 2.17
N PHE A 39 5.21 -3.97 1.43
CA PHE A 39 4.70 -3.48 0.15
C PHE A 39 3.45 -2.61 0.29
N MET A 40 3.49 -1.47 -0.37
CA MET A 40 2.37 -0.57 -0.61
C MET A 40 2.15 -0.41 -2.11
N ARG A 41 1.14 0.36 -2.50
CA ARG A 41 0.95 0.80 -3.89
C ARG A 41 0.63 2.28 -3.95
N TYR A 42 0.95 2.91 -5.07
CA TYR A 42 0.43 4.24 -5.37
C TYR A 42 -1.00 4.18 -5.90
N ILE A 43 -1.80 5.13 -5.45
CA ILE A 43 -3.08 5.51 -6.05
C ILE A 43 -3.02 6.97 -6.48
N SER A 44 -3.78 7.31 -7.52
CA SER A 44 -4.06 8.71 -7.86
C SER A 44 -5.13 9.23 -6.92
N ALA A 45 -4.83 10.31 -6.20
CA ALA A 45 -5.77 10.96 -5.29
C ALA A 45 -5.90 12.44 -5.64
N LYS A 46 -7.15 12.90 -5.74
CA LYS A 46 -7.46 14.32 -5.88
C LYS A 46 -7.09 15.05 -4.59
N GLU A 47 -6.55 16.26 -4.69
CA GLU A 47 -5.96 17.01 -3.56
C GLU A 47 -6.88 17.27 -2.34
N ASN A 48 -8.18 16.98 -2.42
CA ASN A 48 -9.08 17.11 -1.28
C ASN A 48 -8.86 15.99 -0.26
N ARG A 49 -7.88 16.17 0.65
CA ARG A 49 -7.51 15.25 1.75
C ARG A 49 -8.71 14.83 2.62
N LYS A 50 -9.78 15.63 2.70
CA LYS A 50 -11.02 15.29 3.45
C LYS A 50 -11.78 14.09 2.88
N SER A 51 -11.43 13.67 1.66
CA SER A 51 -11.97 12.48 1.01
C SER A 51 -11.29 11.19 1.46
N PHE A 52 -10.27 11.28 2.32
CA PHE A 52 -9.45 10.15 2.72
C PHE A 52 -9.31 10.11 4.24
N PHE A 53 -9.29 8.90 4.78
CA PHE A 53 -8.65 8.64 6.05
C PHE A 53 -7.16 8.49 5.80
N VAL A 54 -6.36 9.20 6.59
CA VAL A 54 -4.90 9.19 6.47
C VAL A 54 -4.29 8.73 7.78
N TRP A 55 -3.37 7.78 7.70
CA TRP A 55 -2.59 7.31 8.85
C TRP A 55 -1.10 7.23 8.50
N PRO A 56 -0.20 7.73 9.36
CA PRO A 56 -0.47 8.44 10.62
C PRO A 56 -1.11 9.82 10.41
N GLN A 57 -1.70 10.40 11.47
CA GLN A 57 -2.28 11.74 11.39
C GLN A 57 -1.18 12.79 11.56
N ARG A 58 -0.60 13.24 10.44
CA ARG A 58 0.39 14.33 10.39
C ARG A 58 -0.24 15.67 10.02
N GLU A 59 0.26 16.77 10.63
CA GLU A 59 -0.16 18.14 10.30
C GLU A 59 0.12 18.48 8.83
N THR A 60 1.34 18.17 8.39
CA THR A 60 1.77 18.37 6.99
C THR A 60 1.75 17.02 6.27
N PRO A 61 1.02 16.88 5.15
CA PRO A 61 1.03 15.66 4.36
C PRO A 61 2.41 15.43 3.71
N THR A 62 2.86 14.19 3.67
CA THR A 62 4.04 13.83 2.89
C THR A 62 3.75 13.99 1.40
N GLN A 63 4.71 14.53 0.65
CA GLN A 63 4.60 14.65 -0.81
C GLN A 63 5.36 13.52 -1.50
N TYR A 64 4.72 12.91 -2.49
CA TYR A 64 5.27 11.81 -3.25
C TYR A 64 5.51 12.26 -4.69
N THR A 65 6.70 11.99 -5.19
CA THR A 65 7.03 12.14 -6.61
C THR A 65 7.19 10.74 -7.17
N VAL A 66 6.31 10.37 -8.09
CA VAL A 66 6.35 9.05 -8.75
C VAL A 66 6.88 9.27 -10.16
N GLU A 67 8.03 8.66 -10.44
CA GLU A 67 8.65 8.75 -11.75
C GLU A 67 7.82 7.98 -12.79
N ASP A 68 7.90 8.40 -14.06
CA ASP A 68 7.26 7.72 -15.20
C ASP A 68 5.73 7.63 -15.21
N VAL A 69 5.03 8.38 -14.34
CA VAL A 69 3.56 8.48 -14.39
C VAL A 69 3.12 9.93 -14.66
N PRO A 70 2.26 10.19 -15.66
CA PRO A 70 1.78 11.54 -15.95
C PRO A 70 1.08 12.18 -14.75
N LEU A 71 1.43 13.42 -14.44
CA LEU A 71 0.70 14.22 -13.46
C LEU A 71 -0.62 14.70 -14.07
N ILE A 72 -1.71 14.54 -13.32
CA ILE A 72 -3.03 15.08 -13.66
C ILE A 72 -3.25 16.31 -12.79
N ASP A 73 -3.66 17.43 -13.40
CA ASP A 73 -3.86 18.68 -12.68
C ASP A 73 -4.89 18.53 -11.55
N GLY A 74 -4.53 18.97 -10.34
CA GLY A 74 -5.31 18.79 -9.12
C GLY A 74 -5.28 17.37 -8.52
N TRP A 75 -4.39 16.50 -8.99
CA TRP A 75 -4.15 15.15 -8.45
C TRP A 75 -2.71 14.97 -7.99
N SER A 76 -2.54 14.05 -7.05
CA SER A 76 -1.25 13.63 -6.53
C SER A 76 -1.23 12.12 -6.34
N TYR A 77 -0.05 11.50 -6.42
CA TYR A 77 0.12 10.09 -6.09
C TYR A 77 0.24 9.93 -4.58
N ARG A 78 -0.43 8.92 -4.04
CA ARG A 78 -0.51 8.66 -2.60
C ARG A 78 -0.34 7.16 -2.32
N PRO A 79 0.46 6.76 -1.33
CA PRO A 79 0.53 5.37 -0.92
C PRO A 79 -0.79 4.89 -0.31
N THR A 80 -1.13 3.65 -0.59
CA THR A 80 -2.19 2.90 0.09
C THR A 80 -1.80 1.42 0.17
N ILE A 81 -2.64 0.62 0.82
CA ILE A 81 -2.40 -0.81 0.95
C ILE A 81 -2.34 -1.50 -0.42
N LEU A 82 -1.43 -2.46 -0.55
CA LEU A 82 -1.34 -3.30 -1.73
C LEU A 82 -2.64 -4.11 -1.90
N ARG A 83 -3.22 -4.08 -3.11
CA ARG A 83 -4.40 -4.88 -3.43
C ARG A 83 -4.04 -6.33 -3.73
N GLU A 84 -5.04 -7.20 -3.73
CA GLU A 84 -4.84 -8.61 -4.07
C GLU A 84 -4.28 -8.77 -5.48
N GLY A 85 -3.41 -9.76 -5.66
CA GLY A 85 -2.66 -9.93 -6.90
C GLY A 85 -1.47 -10.84 -6.71
N TYR A 86 -0.38 -10.53 -7.41
CA TYR A 86 0.83 -11.33 -7.49
C TYR A 86 2.05 -10.42 -7.45
N LEU A 87 3.06 -10.83 -6.68
CA LEU A 87 4.35 -10.15 -6.58
C LEU A 87 5.44 -11.03 -7.18
N TYR A 88 6.28 -10.43 -8.00
CA TYR A 88 7.39 -11.06 -8.72
C TYR A 88 8.69 -10.45 -8.25
N VAL A 89 9.64 -11.28 -7.81
CA VAL A 89 10.95 -10.81 -7.32
C VAL A 89 12.06 -11.56 -8.04
N TYR A 90 12.91 -10.80 -8.72
CA TYR A 90 14.07 -11.31 -9.47
C TYR A 90 15.36 -10.77 -8.86
N TYR A 91 16.35 -11.64 -8.65
CA TYR A 91 17.64 -11.26 -8.07
C TYR A 91 18.64 -11.01 -9.20
N GLU A 92 19.18 -9.79 -9.29
CA GLU A 92 20.06 -9.38 -10.40
C GLU A 92 21.33 -10.24 -10.45
N ASN A 93 21.91 -10.52 -9.29
CA ASN A 93 23.12 -11.34 -9.15
C ASN A 93 22.84 -12.85 -9.12
N ASN A 94 21.56 -13.27 -9.14
CA ASN A 94 21.17 -14.67 -9.20
C ASN A 94 19.96 -14.87 -10.14
N PRO A 95 20.18 -14.84 -11.46
CA PRO A 95 19.12 -14.96 -12.48
C PRO A 95 18.28 -16.23 -12.41
N ASP A 96 18.86 -17.28 -11.84
CA ASP A 96 18.20 -18.57 -11.64
C ASP A 96 17.26 -18.56 -10.45
N PHE A 97 17.38 -17.55 -9.59
CA PHE A 97 16.57 -17.39 -8.40
C PHE A 97 15.49 -16.33 -8.59
N PHE A 98 14.25 -16.82 -8.62
CA PHE A 98 13.05 -16.02 -8.75
C PHE A 98 12.03 -16.45 -7.70
N LYS A 99 11.31 -15.47 -7.14
CA LYS A 99 10.22 -15.70 -6.19
C LYS A 99 8.92 -15.11 -6.70
N GLU A 100 7.86 -15.90 -6.61
CA GLU A 100 6.49 -15.48 -6.84
C GLU A 100 5.70 -15.52 -5.53
N PHE A 101 4.84 -14.54 -5.31
CA PHE A 101 3.91 -14.51 -4.18
C PHE A 101 2.50 -14.23 -4.64
N LYS A 102 1.53 -14.91 -4.05
CA LYS A 102 0.15 -14.45 -4.02
C LYS A 102 0.04 -13.37 -2.96
N VAL A 103 -0.46 -12.20 -3.35
CA VAL A 103 -0.85 -11.13 -2.41
C VAL A 103 -2.30 -11.37 -2.03
N GLY A 104 -2.53 -11.61 -0.74
CA GLY A 104 -3.86 -11.73 -0.16
C GLY A 104 -4.34 -10.45 0.52
N ILE A 105 -5.49 -10.54 1.16
CA ILE A 105 -6.06 -9.46 1.98
C ILE A 105 -5.01 -8.88 2.94
N GLY A 106 -4.92 -7.55 2.96
CA GLY A 106 -4.00 -6.81 3.83
C GLY A 106 -2.54 -6.83 3.40
N GLY A 107 -2.22 -7.27 2.18
CA GLY A 107 -0.86 -7.28 1.64
C GLY A 107 -0.02 -8.50 2.05
N ASN A 108 -0.62 -9.52 2.67
CA ASN A 108 0.09 -10.72 3.06
C ASN A 108 0.61 -11.48 1.83
N LEU A 109 1.88 -11.90 1.88
CA LEU A 109 2.59 -12.60 0.83
C LEU A 109 2.61 -14.10 1.11
N THR A 110 1.90 -14.88 0.30
CA THR A 110 1.96 -16.34 0.33
C THR A 110 2.83 -16.84 -0.81
N ASN A 111 3.89 -17.59 -0.49
CA ASN A 111 4.83 -18.07 -1.50
C ASN A 111 4.13 -18.99 -2.52
N ILE A 112 4.38 -18.77 -3.80
CA ILE A 112 4.04 -19.70 -4.88
C ILE A 112 5.32 -20.45 -5.24
N VAL A 113 5.28 -21.78 -5.16
CA VAL A 113 6.44 -22.61 -5.52
C VAL A 113 6.68 -22.42 -7.01
N SER A 114 7.84 -21.85 -7.35
CA SER A 114 8.21 -21.39 -8.70
C SER A 114 8.51 -22.53 -9.68
N ASP A 115 7.59 -23.47 -9.88
CA ASP A 115 7.62 -24.34 -11.06
C ASP A 115 6.93 -23.61 -12.23
N LEU A 116 7.70 -23.29 -13.26
CA LEU A 116 7.22 -22.59 -14.46
C LEU A 116 6.76 -23.56 -15.56
N SER A 117 6.41 -24.80 -15.19
CA SER A 117 5.80 -25.79 -16.08
C SER A 117 4.36 -25.45 -16.47
N GLU A 118 3.65 -24.67 -15.65
CA GLU A 118 2.24 -24.31 -15.84
C GLU A 118 2.01 -22.79 -15.69
N ASP A 119 1.01 -22.27 -16.39
CA ASP A 119 0.63 -20.84 -16.32
C ASP A 119 -0.14 -20.48 -15.05
N VAL A 120 -0.89 -21.43 -14.49
CA VAL A 120 -1.61 -21.26 -13.22
C VAL A 120 -0.84 -21.98 -12.13
N ARG A 121 -0.39 -21.24 -11.12
CA ARG A 121 0.43 -21.79 -10.02
C ARG A 121 -0.20 -21.43 -8.69
N LEU A 122 -0.37 -22.43 -7.83
CA LEU A 122 -1.09 -22.28 -6.57
C LEU A 122 -0.17 -21.86 -5.42
N PRO A 123 -0.66 -21.02 -4.50
CA PRO A 123 0.09 -20.66 -3.30
C PRO A 123 0.31 -21.86 -2.38
N ASN A 124 1.47 -21.89 -1.75
CA ASN A 124 1.77 -22.81 -0.66
C ASN A 124 1.27 -22.18 0.65
N GLU A 125 0.04 -22.49 1.04
CA GLU A 125 -0.70 -21.90 2.16
C GLU A 125 0.02 -22.01 3.52
N GLY A 126 1.02 -22.88 3.66
CA GLY A 126 1.77 -23.07 4.91
C GLY A 126 2.76 -21.95 5.26
N ARG A 127 2.99 -20.96 4.39
CA ARG A 127 4.01 -19.90 4.60
C ARG A 127 3.57 -18.53 4.09
N SER A 128 2.67 -17.89 4.84
CA SER A 128 2.31 -16.48 4.65
C SER A 128 3.20 -15.56 5.50
N ARG A 129 3.55 -14.39 4.97
CA ARG A 129 4.37 -13.37 5.64
C ARG A 129 3.95 -11.96 5.20
N LYS A 130 4.18 -10.96 6.05
CA LYS A 130 3.79 -9.56 5.76
C LYS A 130 4.80 -8.81 4.89
N TYR A 131 6.05 -9.25 4.91
CA TYR A 131 7.18 -8.55 4.30
C TYR A 131 8.10 -9.51 3.56
N LEU A 132 8.95 -8.95 2.70
CA LEU A 132 10.02 -9.66 2.02
C LEU A 132 11.38 -9.27 2.61
N CYS A 133 12.09 -10.23 3.20
CA CYS A 133 13.49 -10.02 3.59
C CYS A 133 14.42 -10.13 2.38
N ILE A 134 15.25 -9.11 2.21
CA ILE A 134 16.28 -8.99 1.18
C ILE A 134 17.63 -8.81 1.89
N SER A 135 18.68 -9.49 1.42
CA SER A 135 20.03 -9.21 1.89
C SER A 135 20.43 -7.81 1.46
N VAL A 136 21.14 -7.08 2.31
CA VAL A 136 21.65 -5.76 1.92
C VAL A 136 22.71 -5.81 0.81
N ASP A 137 23.25 -6.98 0.52
CA ASP A 137 24.17 -7.19 -0.60
C ASP A 137 23.44 -7.50 -1.93
N ASP A 138 22.13 -7.74 -1.89
CA ASP A 138 21.34 -8.10 -3.05
C ASP A 138 20.78 -6.87 -3.77
N ILE A 139 20.70 -7.00 -5.10
CA ILE A 139 19.92 -6.11 -5.94
C ILE A 139 18.74 -6.91 -6.48
N VAL A 140 17.52 -6.39 -6.29
CA VAL A 140 16.30 -7.08 -6.71
C VAL A 140 15.42 -6.20 -7.59
N TRP A 141 14.74 -6.86 -8.52
CA TRP A 141 13.71 -6.27 -9.38
C TRP A 141 12.37 -6.81 -8.95
N ILE A 142 11.42 -5.91 -8.68
CA ILE A 142 10.12 -6.21 -8.09
C ILE A 142 9.02 -5.72 -9.00
N ALA A 143 8.02 -6.56 -9.27
CA ALA A 143 6.82 -6.17 -9.99
C ALA A 143 5.56 -6.68 -9.31
N PHE A 144 4.51 -5.87 -9.41
CA PHE A 144 3.15 -6.24 -9.04
C PHE A 144 2.29 -6.50 -10.27
N SER A 145 1.40 -7.48 -10.19
CA SER A 145 0.33 -7.66 -11.16
C SER A 145 -0.94 -8.16 -10.48
N GLU A 146 -2.09 -7.63 -10.87
CA GLU A 146 -3.39 -8.12 -10.42
C GLU A 146 -3.64 -9.58 -10.87
N TYR A 147 -3.12 -9.92 -12.05
CA TYR A 147 -3.27 -11.23 -12.67
C TYR A 147 -1.95 -12.00 -12.65
N GLN A 148 -2.05 -13.32 -12.51
CA GLN A 148 -0.86 -14.16 -12.53
C GLN A 148 -0.21 -14.09 -13.93
N LEU A 149 1.07 -13.69 -13.98
CA LEU A 149 1.84 -13.67 -15.22
C LEU A 149 2.02 -15.10 -15.74
N SER A 150 1.95 -15.27 -17.06
CA SER A 150 2.22 -16.56 -17.69
C SER A 150 3.68 -16.97 -17.49
N ALA A 151 3.94 -18.28 -17.45
CA ALA A 151 5.28 -18.83 -17.30
C ALA A 151 6.20 -18.33 -18.42
N GLY A 152 5.70 -18.30 -19.65
CA GLY A 152 6.45 -17.78 -20.80
C GLY A 152 6.76 -16.28 -20.72
N TYR A 153 5.95 -15.48 -20.03
CA TYR A 153 6.26 -14.07 -19.80
C TYR A 153 7.27 -13.87 -18.66
N ILE A 154 7.20 -14.69 -17.61
CA ILE A 154 8.21 -14.70 -16.53
C ILE A 154 9.58 -15.06 -17.11
N GLU A 155 9.67 -16.08 -17.98
CA GLU A 155 10.93 -16.45 -18.65
C GLU A 155 11.49 -15.31 -19.51
N LYS A 156 10.63 -14.55 -20.22
CA LYS A 156 11.06 -13.35 -20.93
C LYS A 156 11.61 -12.28 -19.99
N LEU A 157 10.95 -12.03 -18.86
CA LEU A 157 11.43 -11.10 -17.83
C LEU A 157 12.78 -11.54 -17.26
N ARG A 158 13.03 -12.85 -17.11
CA ARG A 158 14.33 -13.37 -16.63
C ARG A 158 15.44 -13.17 -17.67
N GLY A 159 15.14 -13.34 -18.96
CA GLY A 159 16.10 -13.23 -20.04
C GLY A 159 16.37 -11.80 -20.55
N ASP A 160 15.50 -10.83 -20.27
CA ASP A 160 15.53 -9.50 -20.90
C ASP A 160 15.63 -8.36 -19.86
N GLN A 161 16.82 -7.75 -19.77
CA GLN A 161 17.08 -6.63 -18.87
C GLN A 161 16.26 -5.38 -19.21
N SER A 162 16.16 -5.02 -20.49
CA SER A 162 15.41 -3.84 -20.91
C SER A 162 13.91 -4.00 -20.62
N LEU A 163 13.39 -5.23 -20.71
CA LEU A 163 12.02 -5.52 -20.29
C LEU A 163 11.85 -5.38 -18.77
N ARG A 164 12.82 -5.82 -17.95
CA ARG A 164 12.78 -5.62 -16.49
C ARG A 164 12.78 -4.14 -16.13
N GLU A 165 13.71 -3.36 -16.69
CA GLU A 165 13.79 -1.91 -16.48
C GLU A 165 12.47 -1.19 -16.79
N LYS A 166 11.73 -1.67 -17.80
CA LYS A 166 10.44 -1.12 -18.19
C LYS A 166 9.26 -1.57 -17.30
N ARG A 167 9.37 -2.73 -16.64
CA ARG A 167 8.21 -3.42 -16.03
C ARG A 167 8.33 -3.64 -14.54
N MET A 168 9.51 -3.46 -13.97
CA MET A 168 9.82 -3.78 -12.58
C MET A 168 10.50 -2.57 -11.95
N GLN A 169 10.25 -2.37 -10.66
CA GLN A 169 10.97 -1.39 -9.85
C GLN A 169 12.20 -2.04 -9.24
N LYS A 170 13.32 -1.32 -9.24
CA LYS A 170 14.59 -1.79 -8.69
C LYS A 170 14.70 -1.43 -7.21
N PHE A 171 15.06 -2.39 -6.37
CA PHE A 171 15.57 -2.14 -5.03
C PHE A 171 17.03 -2.54 -4.95
N ASP A 172 17.89 -1.56 -4.67
CA ASP A 172 19.34 -1.71 -4.60
C ASP A 172 19.77 -1.71 -3.11
N GLY A 173 19.89 -2.91 -2.54
CA GLY A 173 20.29 -3.10 -1.14
C GLY A 173 21.61 -2.40 -0.79
N PRO A 174 22.68 -2.56 -1.61
CA PRO A 174 23.97 -1.94 -1.32
C PRO A 174 23.89 -0.42 -1.27
N SER A 175 23.15 0.20 -2.20
CA SER A 175 22.94 1.65 -2.24
C SER A 175 22.11 2.12 -1.05
N TRP A 176 21.10 1.34 -0.65
CA TRP A 176 20.23 1.67 0.47
C TRP A 176 21.00 1.69 1.81
N VAL A 177 21.94 0.77 2.08
CA VAL A 177 22.69 0.76 3.37
C VAL A 177 23.49 2.03 3.63
N ASN A 178 23.96 2.67 2.55
CA ASN A 178 24.83 3.84 2.64
C ASN A 178 24.06 5.09 3.10
N ASN A 179 22.81 5.25 2.65
CA ASN A 179 22.03 6.49 2.87
C ASN A 179 20.60 6.28 3.36
N ARG A 180 20.16 5.04 3.61
CA ARG A 180 18.78 4.64 3.91
C ARG A 180 17.74 5.25 2.98
N LYS A 181 18.11 5.35 1.70
CA LYS A 181 17.27 5.94 0.65
C LYS A 181 17.27 5.03 -0.56
N ALA A 182 16.09 4.78 -1.07
CA ALA A 182 15.84 4.16 -2.37
C ALA A 182 14.59 4.79 -2.97
N THR A 183 14.49 4.81 -4.29
CA THR A 183 13.28 5.27 -4.99
C THR A 183 12.08 4.45 -4.52
N ASP A 184 10.95 5.12 -4.32
CA ASP A 184 9.70 4.54 -3.81
C ASP A 184 9.80 3.83 -2.46
N CYS A 185 10.88 4.07 -1.71
CA CYS A 185 11.12 3.46 -0.42
C CYS A 185 11.01 4.51 0.69
N TYR A 186 10.20 4.22 1.71
CA TYR A 186 9.86 5.14 2.79
C TYR A 186 10.05 4.48 4.15
N THR A 187 10.54 5.24 5.14
CA THR A 187 10.52 4.84 6.56
C THR A 187 9.17 5.20 7.18
N VAL A 188 8.95 4.91 8.46
CA VAL A 188 7.70 5.31 9.14
C VAL A 188 7.51 6.82 9.15
N ASP A 189 8.61 7.56 9.24
CA ASP A 189 8.62 9.03 9.26
C ASP A 189 8.16 9.67 7.95
N ASP A 190 8.38 8.98 6.83
CA ASP A 190 8.17 9.50 5.48
C ASP A 190 6.99 8.82 4.76
N VAL A 191 6.14 8.05 5.47
CA VAL A 191 4.99 7.38 4.86
C VAL A 191 3.66 7.78 5.50
N ASP A 192 2.69 8.06 4.63
CA ASP A 192 1.29 8.29 4.92
C ASP A 192 0.48 7.31 4.04
N ALA A 193 -0.40 6.52 4.65
CA ALA A 193 -1.34 5.68 3.91
C ALA A 193 -2.70 6.38 3.78
N TYR A 194 -3.23 6.38 2.56
CA TYR A 194 -4.49 7.03 2.19
C TYR A 194 -5.55 5.97 1.92
N PHE A 195 -6.66 6.03 2.66
CA PHE A 195 -7.81 5.15 2.53
C PHE A 195 -9.02 5.98 2.09
N PRO A 196 -9.61 5.74 0.90
CA PRO A 196 -10.79 6.46 0.45
C PRO A 196 -11.92 6.39 1.50
N LEU A 197 -12.48 7.54 1.86
CA LEU A 197 -13.71 7.62 2.66
C LEU A 197 -14.90 7.60 1.69
N ALA A 198 -15.92 6.85 2.07
CA ALA A 198 -17.10 6.69 1.24
C ALA A 198 -18.23 7.70 1.56
N ASP A 199 -18.14 8.43 2.67
CA ASP A 199 -19.05 9.54 3.00
C ASP A 199 -18.30 10.70 3.68
N TYR A 200 -18.49 11.91 3.17
CA TYR A 200 -17.49 13.00 3.12
C TYR A 200 -17.43 13.96 4.32
N GLU A 201 -18.05 13.66 5.47
CA GLU A 201 -18.22 14.69 6.51
C GLU A 201 -17.63 14.36 7.88
N THR A 202 -17.13 13.14 8.12
CA THR A 202 -16.58 12.80 9.45
C THR A 202 -15.34 11.94 9.32
N PRO A 203 -14.18 12.36 9.86
CA PRO A 203 -13.04 11.49 10.05
C PRO A 203 -13.44 10.26 10.87
N PRO A 204 -12.84 9.07 10.64
CA PRO A 204 -13.08 7.92 11.49
C PRO A 204 -12.76 8.25 12.95
N GLU A 205 -13.75 8.10 13.81
CA GLU A 205 -13.58 8.28 15.26
C GLU A 205 -13.28 6.94 15.93
N GLN A 206 -12.37 6.96 16.90
CA GLN A 206 -12.04 5.79 17.71
C GLN A 206 -13.22 5.45 18.63
N LYS A 207 -13.93 4.35 18.35
CA LYS A 207 -14.92 3.80 19.27
C LYS A 207 -14.33 2.62 20.03
N LYS A 208 -14.46 2.66 21.36
CA LYS A 208 -14.19 1.53 22.23
C LYS A 208 -15.46 0.70 22.35
N SER A 209 -15.42 -0.58 21.99
CA SER A 209 -16.45 -1.55 22.37
C SER A 209 -15.79 -2.89 22.70
N HIS A 210 -16.12 -3.50 23.84
CA HIS A 210 -15.69 -4.85 24.24
C HIS A 210 -14.20 -5.15 23.93
N ASP A 211 -13.29 -4.53 24.68
CA ASP A 211 -11.82 -4.73 24.64
C ASP A 211 -11.14 -4.56 23.27
N SER A 212 -11.86 -4.05 22.26
CA SER A 212 -11.36 -3.83 20.91
C SER A 212 -11.65 -2.40 20.43
N VAL A 213 -10.68 -1.82 19.72
CA VAL A 213 -10.73 -0.47 19.18
C VAL A 213 -11.15 -0.55 17.72
N PHE A 214 -12.32 -0.01 17.37
CA PHE A 214 -12.78 0.13 15.99
C PHE A 214 -12.88 1.61 15.61
N TRP A 215 -12.57 1.94 14.36
CA TRP A 215 -12.70 3.28 13.82
C TRP A 215 -14.02 3.36 13.03
N THR A 216 -14.96 4.23 13.42
CA THR A 216 -16.21 4.52 12.66
C THR A 216 -16.67 5.95 13.02
N PRO A 217 -16.82 6.92 12.09
CA PRO A 217 -17.66 6.90 10.87
C PRO A 217 -16.99 7.47 9.57
N GLY A 218 -17.62 7.30 8.40
CA GLY A 218 -17.18 7.85 7.08
C GLY A 218 -16.70 6.78 6.08
N THR A 219 -16.35 5.60 6.55
CA THR A 219 -16.32 4.38 5.74
C THR A 219 -17.76 3.93 5.49
N ILE A 220 -18.09 3.40 4.30
CA ILE A 220 -19.29 2.56 4.18
C ILE A 220 -19.17 1.51 5.30
N ASN A 221 -20.27 1.00 5.82
CA ASN A 221 -20.27 -0.16 6.73
C ASN A 221 -19.76 -1.44 6.00
N ASN A 222 -18.61 -1.36 5.31
CA ASN A 222 -17.89 -2.46 4.75
C ASN A 222 -16.83 -2.86 5.77
N TRP A 223 -17.02 -4.05 6.32
CA TRP A 223 -16.09 -4.66 7.26
C TRP A 223 -14.68 -4.80 6.65
N GLU A 224 -14.57 -4.85 5.31
CA GLU A 224 -13.31 -4.95 4.58
C GLU A 224 -12.45 -3.69 4.75
N ASP A 225 -13.02 -2.50 4.56
CA ASP A 225 -12.30 -1.22 4.69
C ASP A 225 -11.81 -1.00 6.13
N ILE A 226 -12.65 -1.31 7.11
CA ILE A 226 -12.31 -1.24 8.53
C ILE A 226 -11.16 -2.22 8.84
N SER A 227 -11.26 -3.44 8.33
CA SER A 227 -10.22 -4.47 8.52
C SER A 227 -8.91 -4.05 7.87
N ALA A 228 -8.94 -3.48 6.67
CA ALA A 228 -7.79 -2.95 5.96
C ALA A 228 -7.08 -1.84 6.75
N ILE A 229 -7.85 -0.86 7.25
CA ILE A 229 -7.32 0.25 8.06
C ILE A 229 -6.69 -0.27 9.36
N GLN A 230 -7.37 -1.18 10.07
CA GLN A 230 -6.84 -1.74 11.32
C GLN A 230 -5.58 -2.57 11.10
N GLN A 231 -5.58 -3.38 10.03
CA GLN A 231 -4.40 -4.17 9.66
C GLN A 231 -3.23 -3.27 9.29
N TRP A 232 -3.47 -2.21 8.51
CA TRP A 232 -2.45 -1.22 8.20
C TRP A 232 -1.91 -0.54 9.45
N LYS A 233 -2.78 -0.06 10.35
CA LYS A 233 -2.34 0.58 11.58
C LYS A 233 -1.48 -0.38 12.41
N SER A 234 -1.97 -1.60 12.66
CA SER A 234 -1.18 -2.60 13.37
C SER A 234 0.15 -2.86 12.67
N TYR A 235 0.18 -2.81 11.35
CA TYR A 235 1.42 -3.00 10.61
C TYR A 235 2.39 -1.83 10.79
N TYR A 236 1.92 -0.60 10.57
CA TYR A 236 2.67 0.63 10.80
C TYR A 236 3.24 0.68 12.23
N ASP A 237 2.40 0.44 13.25
CA ASP A 237 2.81 0.45 14.66
C ASP A 237 3.91 -0.61 14.95
N ASN A 238 3.90 -1.75 14.24
CA ASN A 238 4.98 -2.74 14.36
C ASN A 238 6.29 -2.25 13.72
N VAL A 239 6.22 -1.60 12.54
CA VAL A 239 7.41 -1.04 11.88
C VAL A 239 7.99 0.09 12.74
N GLU A 240 7.15 0.94 13.30
CA GLU A 240 7.55 2.03 14.21
C GLU A 240 8.28 1.48 15.44
N ALA A 241 7.75 0.42 16.07
CA ALA A 241 8.41 -0.23 17.19
C ALA A 241 9.77 -0.87 16.83
N ILE A 242 9.91 -1.37 15.59
CA ILE A 242 11.19 -1.87 15.05
C ILE A 242 12.17 -0.71 14.81
N GLU A 243 11.70 0.42 14.29
CA GLU A 243 12.54 1.60 14.04
C GLU A 243 13.05 2.24 15.35
N GLU A 244 12.23 2.23 16.40
CA GLU A 244 12.64 2.62 17.76
C GLU A 244 13.66 1.63 18.37
N ASN A 245 13.67 0.36 17.93
CA ASN A 245 14.56 -0.70 18.43
C ASN A 245 15.25 -1.45 17.27
N PRO A 246 16.18 -0.79 16.53
CA PRO A 246 16.72 -1.30 15.27
C PRO A 246 17.70 -2.48 15.44
N ASP A 247 17.89 -2.96 16.66
CA ASP A 247 18.85 -3.99 17.03
C ASP A 247 18.50 -5.39 16.47
N GLU A 248 17.32 -5.59 15.87
CA GLU A 248 16.92 -6.91 15.35
C GLU A 248 16.75 -6.93 13.82
N ARG A 249 16.25 -5.84 13.22
CA ARG A 249 15.83 -5.81 11.81
C ARG A 249 15.61 -4.38 11.33
N ASP A 250 15.84 -4.14 10.04
CA ASP A 250 15.39 -2.92 9.38
C ASP A 250 14.15 -3.23 8.53
N GLU A 251 13.10 -2.42 8.65
CA GLU A 251 11.85 -2.58 7.90
C GLU A 251 11.43 -1.25 7.29
N VAL A 252 11.12 -1.27 5.99
CA VAL A 252 10.81 -0.08 5.19
C VAL A 252 9.63 -0.37 4.27
N PHE A 253 8.88 0.68 3.94
CA PHE A 253 7.76 0.61 3.01
C PHE A 253 8.24 0.80 1.58
N PHE A 254 7.98 -0.19 0.72
CA PHE A 254 8.29 -0.14 -0.71
C PHE A 254 7.00 0.03 -1.51
N CYS A 255 6.82 1.18 -2.13
CA CYS A 255 5.57 1.57 -2.80
C CYS A 255 5.59 1.19 -4.29
N LEU A 256 4.73 0.25 -4.67
CA LEU A 256 4.70 -0.29 -6.02
C LEU A 256 3.89 0.59 -6.97
N HIS A 257 4.34 0.69 -8.22
CA HIS A 257 3.62 1.30 -9.32
C HIS A 257 2.42 0.40 -9.71
N ASP A 258 1.20 0.88 -9.47
CA ASP A 258 -0.04 0.18 -9.83
C ASP A 258 -0.88 1.03 -10.80
N PRO A 259 -0.53 1.07 -12.10
CA PRO A 259 -1.21 1.90 -13.07
C PRO A 259 -2.69 1.49 -13.27
N LEU A 260 -3.02 0.21 -13.10
CA LEU A 260 -4.39 -0.27 -13.14
C LEU A 260 -5.18 0.23 -11.92
N GLY A 261 -4.61 0.12 -10.73
CA GLY A 261 -5.20 0.71 -9.53
C GLY A 261 -5.41 2.22 -9.66
N CYS A 262 -4.46 2.95 -10.23
CA CYS A 262 -4.64 4.38 -10.51
C CYS A 262 -5.78 4.64 -11.51
N ALA A 263 -5.92 3.80 -12.54
CA ALA A 263 -7.03 3.89 -13.48
C ALA A 263 -8.38 3.60 -12.82
N ASP A 264 -8.45 2.65 -11.88
CA ASP A 264 -9.66 2.36 -11.09
C ASP A 264 -10.12 3.59 -10.29
N GLU A 265 -9.20 4.25 -9.59
CA GLU A 265 -9.51 5.47 -8.79
C GLU A 265 -10.01 6.62 -9.67
N LEU A 266 -9.41 6.80 -10.84
CA LEU A 266 -9.87 7.79 -11.83
C LEU A 266 -11.26 7.44 -12.36
N GLY A 267 -11.52 6.16 -12.61
CA GLY A 267 -12.83 5.65 -13.01
C GLY A 267 -13.91 5.92 -11.95
N ILE A 268 -13.60 5.72 -10.67
CA ILE A 268 -14.49 6.01 -9.55
C ILE A 268 -14.84 7.51 -9.50
N GLU A 269 -13.86 8.41 -9.58
CA GLU A 269 -14.14 9.86 -9.58
C GLU A 269 -14.97 10.27 -10.81
N LEU A 270 -14.69 9.71 -11.99
CA LEU A 270 -15.48 9.99 -13.19
C LEU A 270 -16.93 9.53 -13.02
N GLN A 271 -17.15 8.34 -12.47
CA GLN A 271 -18.49 7.82 -12.18
C GLN A 271 -19.21 8.71 -11.15
N ASN A 272 -18.52 9.20 -10.11
CA ASN A 272 -19.08 10.12 -9.13
C ASN A 272 -19.55 11.44 -9.78
N LYS A 273 -18.77 11.99 -10.72
CA LYS A 273 -19.16 13.17 -11.49
C LYS A 273 -20.35 12.90 -12.40
N TRP A 274 -20.38 11.73 -13.04
CA TRP A 274 -21.50 11.33 -13.88
C TRP A 274 -22.80 11.23 -13.07
N ASN A 275 -22.77 10.53 -11.93
CA ASN A 275 -23.91 10.37 -11.03
C ASN A 275 -24.41 11.73 -10.53
N PHE A 276 -23.51 12.66 -10.20
CA PHE A 276 -23.90 14.01 -9.79
C PHE A 276 -24.57 14.81 -10.91
N MET A 277 -24.06 14.72 -12.14
CA MET A 277 -24.68 15.35 -13.30
C MET A 277 -26.08 14.79 -13.55
N GLU A 278 -26.26 13.47 -13.49
CA GLU A 278 -27.56 12.83 -13.62
C GLU A 278 -28.55 13.29 -12.54
N ALA A 279 -28.09 13.35 -11.28
CA ALA A 279 -28.90 13.85 -10.18
C ALA A 279 -29.36 15.31 -10.38
N LEU A 280 -28.48 16.17 -10.93
CA LEU A 280 -28.83 17.55 -11.27
C LEU A 280 -29.91 17.62 -12.36
N ILE A 281 -29.78 16.82 -13.42
CA ILE A 281 -30.77 16.77 -14.51
C ILE A 281 -32.14 16.38 -13.96
N VAL A 282 -32.19 15.33 -13.14
CA VAL A 282 -33.43 14.85 -12.52
C VAL A 282 -34.01 15.89 -11.56
N ALA A 283 -33.18 16.54 -10.74
CA ALA A 283 -33.62 17.60 -9.85
C ALA A 283 -34.25 18.78 -10.63
N MET A 284 -33.64 19.18 -11.75
CA MET A 284 -34.20 20.23 -12.62
C MET A 284 -35.55 19.84 -13.25
N GLN A 285 -35.72 18.57 -13.62
CA GLN A 285 -36.96 18.08 -14.23
C GLN A 285 -38.10 17.88 -13.23
N THR A 286 -37.78 17.54 -11.98
CA THR A 286 -38.76 17.10 -10.97
C THR A 286 -38.99 18.11 -9.85
N GLY A 287 -38.09 19.07 -9.66
CA GLY A 287 -38.08 19.98 -8.52
C GLY A 287 -37.60 19.35 -7.21
N LEU A 288 -37.10 18.11 -7.22
CA LEU A 288 -36.54 17.44 -6.05
C LEU A 288 -35.15 17.98 -5.68
N ASP A 289 -34.72 17.76 -4.43
CA ASP A 289 -33.37 18.10 -4.00
C ASP A 289 -32.32 17.21 -4.69
N ARG A 290 -31.23 17.84 -5.15
CA ARG A 290 -30.17 17.17 -5.91
C ARG A 290 -29.37 16.16 -5.09
N TYR A 291 -29.16 16.40 -3.79
CA TYR A 291 -28.38 15.50 -2.94
C TYR A 291 -29.21 14.28 -2.54
N VAL A 292 -30.51 14.47 -2.28
CA VAL A 292 -31.46 13.37 -2.10
C VAL A 292 -31.49 12.50 -3.36
N THR A 293 -31.57 13.12 -4.53
CA THR A 293 -31.60 12.41 -5.81
C THR A 293 -30.31 11.63 -6.08
N LEU A 294 -29.15 12.25 -5.83
CA LEU A 294 -27.84 11.60 -5.95
C LEU A 294 -27.76 10.34 -5.08
N LYS A 295 -28.20 10.43 -3.82
CA LYS A 295 -28.16 9.31 -2.87
C LYS A 295 -28.97 8.11 -3.38
N GLU A 296 -30.09 8.35 -4.05
CA GLU A 296 -30.90 7.27 -4.61
C GLU A 296 -30.29 6.67 -5.88
N ILE A 297 -29.68 7.49 -6.75
CA ILE A 297 -28.94 7.02 -7.94
C ILE A 297 -27.77 6.11 -7.52
N VAL A 298 -26.96 6.55 -6.55
CA VAL A 298 -25.78 5.81 -6.06
C VAL A 298 -26.17 4.47 -5.43
N LYS A 299 -27.36 4.35 -4.82
CA LYS A 299 -27.88 3.07 -4.28
C LYS A 299 -28.33 2.07 -5.35
N GLY A 300 -28.18 2.39 -6.64
CA GLY A 300 -28.55 1.50 -7.73
C GLY A 300 -30.05 1.51 -8.05
N ALA A 301 -30.78 2.57 -7.68
CA ALA A 301 -32.13 2.80 -8.18
C ALA A 301 -32.05 3.13 -9.69
N LYS A 302 -32.01 2.09 -10.53
CA LYS A 302 -32.07 2.20 -11.99
C LYS A 302 -33.34 2.98 -12.39
N ASN A 303 -33.13 4.04 -13.16
CA ASN A 303 -34.11 4.91 -13.81
C ASN A 303 -35.12 5.63 -12.87
N PRO A 304 -34.95 6.95 -12.67
CA PRO A 304 -35.99 7.82 -12.11
C PRO A 304 -37.32 7.77 -12.88
N GLU A 305 -37.30 7.31 -14.14
CA GLU A 305 -38.52 7.15 -14.95
C GLU A 305 -39.47 6.05 -14.42
N ASN A 306 -38.97 5.09 -13.63
CA ASN A 306 -39.79 4.00 -13.06
C ASN A 306 -40.12 4.17 -11.57
N VAL A 307 -39.46 5.09 -10.88
CA VAL A 307 -39.94 5.54 -9.57
C VAL A 307 -40.98 6.60 -9.87
N GLY A 308 -42.20 6.15 -10.19
CA GLY A 308 -43.31 7.03 -10.53
C GLY A 308 -43.30 8.22 -9.60
N SER A 309 -43.21 9.42 -10.17
CA SER A 309 -43.04 10.71 -9.49
C SER A 309 -43.87 10.89 -8.21
N LYS A 310 -44.98 10.16 -8.08
CA LYS A 310 -45.79 10.05 -6.87
C LYS A 310 -45.07 9.45 -5.64
N ASP A 311 -44.21 8.44 -5.78
CA ASP A 311 -43.57 7.78 -4.62
C ASP A 311 -42.45 8.64 -4.00
N LEU A 312 -41.68 9.36 -4.82
CA LEU A 312 -40.68 10.31 -4.34
C LEU A 312 -41.34 11.56 -3.75
N ILE A 313 -42.42 12.08 -4.37
CA ILE A 313 -43.20 13.19 -3.83
C ILE A 313 -43.92 12.80 -2.53
N ALA A 314 -44.42 11.56 -2.42
CA ALA A 314 -45.05 11.05 -1.20
C ALA A 314 -44.04 10.88 -0.05
N LYS A 315 -42.83 10.38 -0.33
CA LYS A 315 -41.76 10.28 0.67
C LYS A 315 -41.22 11.65 1.09
N ALA A 316 -41.13 12.62 0.18
CA ALA A 316 -40.73 13.99 0.50
C ALA A 316 -41.76 14.72 1.39
N LYS A 317 -43.06 14.45 1.21
CA LYS A 317 -44.13 14.97 2.09
C LYS A 317 -44.18 14.35 3.48
N LEU A 318 -43.51 13.22 3.71
CA LEU A 318 -43.41 12.55 5.02
C LEU A 318 -42.19 13.02 5.83
N MET A 319 -41.27 13.78 5.23
CA MET A 319 -40.05 14.29 5.89
C MET A 319 -40.13 15.81 6.20
N HIS A 320 -41.31 16.40 6.07
CA HIS A 320 -41.68 17.73 6.56
C HIS A 320 -42.87 17.61 7.52
#